data_AF-A0A485CRK4-F1
#
_entry.id   AF-A0A485CRK4-F1
#
_cell.length_a   1.000
_cell.length_b   1.000
_cell.length_c   1.000
_cell.angle_alpha   90.00
_cell.angle_beta   90.00
_cell.angle_gamma   90.00
#
_symmetry.space_group_name_H-M   'P 1'
#
loop_
_entity.id
_entity.type
_entity.pdbx_description
1 polymer ?
#
loop_
_entity_poly.entity_id
_entity_poly.type
_entity_poly.pdbx_seq_one_letter_code
_entity_poly.pdbx_strand_id
1 'polypeptide(L)' 'MGQGAWHDAKMDGDRIDHGSCINTLTTHRQSPLAKGNPQHTNLVEIAKV' A
#
# COMPACT_ATOMS: atom_id res chain seq x y z
N MET A 1 6.04 0.66 -8.97
CA MET A 1 5.53 -0.55 -8.28
C MET A 1 4.25 -0.98 -8.97
N GLY A 2 4.12 -2.26 -9.31
CA GLY A 2 2.90 -2.82 -9.88
C GLY A 2 2.03 -3.45 -8.82
N GLN A 3 0.72 -3.54 -9.09
CA GLN A 3 -0.19 -4.31 -8.24
C GLN A 3 0.16 -5.81 -8.32
N GLY A 4 0.00 -6.53 -7.19
CA GLY A 4 0.22 -7.98 -7.13
C GLY A 4 1.62 -8.42 -6.71
N ALA A 5 2.50 -7.50 -6.32
CA ALA A 5 3.76 -7.86 -5.67
C ALA A 5 3.50 -8.52 -4.30
N TRP A 6 4.41 -9.41 -3.90
CA TRP A 6 4.32 -10.13 -2.63
C TRP A 6 4.61 -9.18 -1.47
N HIS A 7 3.88 -9.33 -0.36
CA HIS A 7 4.17 -8.60 0.86
C HIS A 7 5.24 -9.35 1.65
N ASP A 8 6.39 -8.71 1.87
CA ASP A 8 7.52 -9.28 2.62
C ASP A 8 7.94 -8.29 3.72
N ALA A 9 7.17 -8.29 4.81
CA ALA A 9 7.45 -7.49 6.00
C ALA A 9 7.41 -8.36 7.26
N LYS A 10 8.36 -8.14 8.17
CA LYS A 10 8.36 -8.75 9.50
C LYS A 10 7.38 -8.00 10.39
N MET A 11 6.20 -8.58 10.61
CA MET A 11 5.12 -7.90 11.33
C MET A 11 5.37 -7.72 12.83
N ASP A 12 6.24 -8.55 13.42
CA ASP A 12 6.70 -8.42 14.80
C ASP A 12 7.98 -7.56 14.93
N GLY A 13 8.49 -7.01 13.81
CA GLY A 13 9.76 -6.29 13.72
C GLY A 13 9.60 -4.82 13.32
N ASP A 14 10.44 -4.37 12.40
CA ASP A 14 10.42 -3.01 11.83
C ASP A 14 9.22 -2.74 10.91
N ARG A 15 8.55 -3.81 10.45
CA ARG A 15 7.34 -3.78 9.60
C ARG A 15 7.58 -3.08 8.26
N ILE A 16 8.82 -3.04 7.80
CA ILE A 16 9.18 -2.51 6.48
C ILE A 16 8.94 -3.62 5.45
N ASP A 17 8.21 -3.28 4.39
CA ASP A 17 7.94 -4.19 3.28
C ASP A 17 9.07 -4.13 2.23
N HIS A 18 9.80 -5.24 2.10
CA HIS A 18 10.86 -5.42 1.10
C HIS A 18 10.35 -6.06 -0.20
N GLY A 19 9.11 -6.53 -0.23
CA GLY A 19 8.48 -7.21 -1.37
C GLY A 19 7.83 -6.25 -2.38
N SER A 20 7.83 -4.95 -2.11
CA SER A 20 7.24 -3.89 -2.95
C SER A 20 5.73 -4.03 -3.15
N CYS A 21 5.00 -4.51 -2.13
CA CYS A 21 3.54 -4.60 -2.16
C CYS A 21 2.93 -3.20 -2.03
N ILE A 22 2.48 -2.64 -3.16
CA ILE A 22 1.93 -1.28 -3.22
C ILE A 22 0.73 -1.07 -2.28
N ASN A 23 -0.01 -2.13 -1.96
CA ASN A 23 -1.16 -2.06 -1.06
C ASN A 23 -0.79 -1.64 0.37
N THR A 24 0.46 -1.84 0.79
CA THR A 24 1.01 -1.37 2.07
C THR A 24 0.91 0.17 2.19
N LEU A 25 0.88 0.90 1.08
CA LEU A 25 0.79 2.36 1.02
C LEU A 25 -0.63 2.88 0.71
N THR A 26 -1.62 1.99 0.57
CA THR A 26 -3.01 2.37 0.21
C THR A 26 -3.91 2.50 1.43
N THR A 27 -5.01 3.23 1.29
CA THR A 27 -6.07 3.29 2.32
C THR A 27 -7.38 2.72 1.78
N HIS A 28 -8.27 2.28 2.68
CA HIS A 28 -9.55 1.68 2.31
C HIS A 28 -10.75 2.60 2.63
N ARG A 29 -10.64 3.88 2.25
CA ARG A 29 -11.77 4.83 2.37
C ARG A 29 -12.72 4.67 1.19
N GLN A 30 -13.79 3.91 1.39
CA GLN A 30 -14.77 3.65 0.34
C GLN A 30 -15.71 4.83 0.10
N SER A 31 -16.23 4.95 -1.13
CA SER A 31 -17.30 5.91 -1.42
C SER A 31 -18.62 5.47 -0.76
N PRO A 32 -19.46 6.40 -0.26
CA PRO A 32 -20.69 6.05 0.44
C PRO A 32 -21.72 5.35 -0.45
N LEU A 33 -21.72 5.65 -1.76
CA LEU A 33 -22.65 5.08 -2.74
C LEU A 33 -22.20 3.71 -3.26
N ALA A 34 -21.06 3.67 -3.96
CA ALA A 34 -20.63 2.47 -4.69
C ALA A 34 -19.78 1.50 -3.86
N LYS A 35 -19.34 1.91 -2.66
CA LYS A 35 -18.43 1.15 -1.80
C LYS A 35 -17.12 0.73 -2.49
N GLY A 36 -16.73 1.45 -3.54
CA GLY A 36 -15.48 1.20 -4.28
C GLY A 36 -14.24 1.57 -3.47
N ASN A 37 -13.11 0.94 -3.75
CA ASN A 37 -11.84 1.22 -3.10
C ASN A 37 -11.03 2.30 -3.87
N PRO A 38 -10.18 3.08 -3.19
CA PRO A 38 -9.37 4.13 -3.84
C PRO A 38 -7.94 3.65 -4.17
N GLN A 39 -7.73 2.40 -4.56
CA GLN A 39 -6.38 1.80 -4.65
C GLN A 39 -5.45 2.47 -5.67
N HIS A 40 -5.98 3.17 -6.68
CA HIS A 40 -5.19 3.83 -7.73
C HIS A 40 -5.10 5.36 -7.55
N THR A 41 -5.43 5.87 -6.36
CA THR A 41 -5.34 7.30 -6.04
C THR A 41 -4.67 7.46 -4.69
N ASN A 42 -3.33 7.54 -4.71
CA ASN A 42 -2.50 7.63 -3.51
C ASN A 42 -1.53 8.81 -3.62
N LEU A 43 -1.29 9.48 -2.50
CA LEU A 43 -0.25 10.48 -2.36
C LEU A 43 0.86 9.90 -1.49
N VAL A 44 2.10 9.94 -1.99
CA VAL A 44 3.28 9.39 -1.31
C VAL A 44 4.46 10.34 -1.46
N GLU A 45 5.43 10.21 -0.56
CA GLU A 45 6.73 10.87 -0.63
C GLU A 45 7.81 9.81 -0.89
N ILE A 46 8.85 10.19 -1.63
CA ILE A 46 10.01 9.34 -1.90
C ILE A 46 11.25 10.05 -1.40
N ALA A 47 12.04 9.34 -0.58
CA ALA A 47 13.35 9.78 -0.13
C ALA A 47 14.41 8.76 -0.56
N LYS A 48 15.65 9.23 -0.74
CA LYS A 48 16.80 8.35 -0.94
C LYS A 48 17.14 7.67 0.39
N VAL A 49 17.37 6.37 0.34
CA VAL A 49 17.87 5.55 1.46
C VAL A 49 19.39 5.59 1.50
#